data_AF-A0A843CXY9-F1
#
_entry.id   AF-A0A843CXY9-F1
#
_cell.length_a   1.000
_cell.length_b   1.000
_cell.length_c   1.000
_cell.angle_alpha   90.00
_cell.angle_beta   90.00
_cell.angle_gamma   90.00
#
_symmetry.space_group_name_H-M   'P 1'
#
loop_
_entity.id
_entity.type
_entity.pdbx_description
1 polymer ?
#
loop_
_entity_poly.entity_id
_entity_poly.type
_entity_poly.pdbx_seq_one_letter_code
_entity_poly.pdbx_strand_id
1 'polypeptide(L)'
;MMFFQDTRSIGLIFWIVAILFMINAAIILLGAFTEDIVLIPDYVTDVQMYCLLAGFGSLIVSLLYAARAHKAMSKKNTRMEILHGYVLTVGLCSLLGNSIVGLAEYLYTDQPENGMILTGFSILMGIIVVLVAFVITNGKKGLFKKVIWAILVIAFVLMAIGALTPAENYWEYIENIAHLLIAFFMLALIADGDIRTEMGVKS
;
A
#
# COMPACT_ATOMS: atom_id res chain seq x y z
N MET A 1 10.93 -20.32 10.71
CA MET A 1 11.26 -18.96 11.22
C MET A 1 10.22 -18.56 12.25
N MET A 2 10.64 -17.96 13.37
CA MET A 2 9.83 -17.69 14.57
C MET A 2 9.05 -16.34 14.50
N PHE A 3 9.30 -15.52 13.48
CA PHE A 3 8.86 -14.11 13.39
C PHE A 3 7.34 -13.92 13.20
N PHE A 4 6.64 -14.90 12.62
CA PHE A 4 5.19 -14.84 12.32
C PHE A 4 4.31 -15.61 13.31
N GLN A 5 4.86 -16.05 14.45
CA GLN A 5 4.06 -16.71 15.49
C GLN A 5 3.21 -15.72 16.29
N ASP A 6 3.63 -14.45 16.37
CA ASP A 6 2.90 -13.41 17.08
C ASP A 6 2.24 -12.44 16.09
N THR A 7 0.91 -12.48 16.02
CA THR A 7 0.12 -11.56 15.18
C THR A 7 0.33 -10.10 15.57
N ARG A 8 0.82 -9.84 16.80
CA ARG A 8 1.18 -8.50 17.27
C ARG A 8 2.35 -7.90 16.50
N SER A 9 3.35 -8.68 16.12
CA SER A 9 4.46 -8.20 15.31
C SER A 9 3.97 -7.68 13.96
N ILE A 10 2.99 -8.35 13.36
CA ILE A 10 2.39 -7.97 12.07
C ILE A 10 1.56 -6.69 12.19
N GLY A 11 0.79 -6.56 13.26
CA GLY A 11 0.07 -5.33 13.56
C GLY A 11 0.99 -4.13 13.80
N LEU A 12 2.17 -4.36 14.40
CA LEU A 12 3.15 -3.31 14.65
C LEU A 12 3.70 -2.70 13.34
N ILE A 13 3.90 -3.51 12.30
CA ILE A 13 4.35 -3.00 11.00
C ILE A 13 3.28 -2.15 10.33
N PHE A 14 2.02 -2.58 10.37
CA PHE A 14 0.93 -1.74 9.88
C PHE A 14 0.83 -0.42 10.64
N TRP A 15 1.13 -0.43 11.94
CA TRP A 15 1.25 0.81 12.72
C TRP A 15 2.39 1.71 12.25
N ILE A 16 3.59 1.15 12.04
CA ILE A 16 4.74 1.90 11.52
C ILE A 16 4.37 2.51 10.16
N VAL A 17 3.82 1.71 9.25
CA VAL A 17 3.39 2.15 7.92
C VAL A 17 2.32 3.25 8.02
N ALA A 18 1.34 3.10 8.92
CA ALA A 18 0.31 4.13 9.14
C ALA A 18 0.91 5.45 9.64
N ILE A 19 1.88 5.39 10.56
CA ILE A 19 2.60 6.57 11.07
C ILE A 19 3.40 7.21 9.94
N LEU A 20 4.09 6.43 9.10
CA LEU A 20 4.81 6.95 7.95
C LEU A 20 3.86 7.70 7.00
N PHE A 21 2.74 7.10 6.61
CA PHE A 21 1.75 7.80 5.76
C PHE A 21 1.06 9.00 6.46
N MET A 22 1.01 9.02 7.80
CA MET A 22 0.53 10.18 8.56
C MET A 22 1.53 11.33 8.50
N ILE A 23 2.82 11.04 8.68
CA ILE A 23 3.90 12.03 8.53
C ILE A 23 3.94 12.53 7.09
N ASN A 24 3.80 11.62 6.12
CA ASN A 24 3.70 11.93 4.70
C ASN A 24 2.57 12.93 4.42
N ALA A 25 1.36 12.63 4.90
CA ALA A 25 0.20 13.51 4.77
C ALA A 25 0.45 14.88 5.42
N ALA A 26 1.07 14.92 6.60
CA ALA A 26 1.39 16.17 7.28
C ALA A 26 2.36 17.03 6.47
N ILE A 27 3.43 16.44 5.92
CA ILE A 27 4.41 17.14 5.08
C ILE A 27 3.74 17.71 3.83
N ILE A 28 2.97 16.89 3.10
CA ILE A 28 2.29 17.34 1.88
C ILE A 28 1.29 18.46 2.21
N LEU A 29 0.49 18.33 3.27
CA LEU A 29 -0.47 19.36 3.68
C LEU A 29 0.20 20.66 4.13
N LEU A 30 1.38 20.61 4.74
CA LEU A 30 2.17 21.81 5.05
C LEU A 30 2.62 22.52 3.75
N GLY A 31 2.91 21.77 2.69
CA GLY A 31 3.22 22.32 1.37
C GLY A 31 2.09 23.19 0.79
N ALA A 32 0.84 23.00 1.21
CA ALA A 32 -0.27 23.86 0.80
C ALA A 32 -0.19 25.28 1.39
N PHE A 33 0.63 25.51 2.41
CA PHE A 33 0.74 26.79 3.13
C PHE A 33 2.14 27.39 3.08
N THR A 34 3.17 26.59 2.82
CA THR A 34 4.57 27.02 2.79
C THR A 34 5.34 26.30 1.68
N GLU A 35 5.61 27.02 0.58
CA GLU A 35 6.33 26.50 -0.58
C GLU A 35 7.80 26.15 -0.27
N ASP A 36 8.43 26.84 0.69
CA ASP A 36 9.86 26.68 1.02
C ASP A 36 10.23 25.39 1.75
N ILE A 37 9.26 24.63 2.26
CA ILE A 37 9.51 23.50 3.18
C ILE A 37 9.48 22.15 2.46
N VAL A 38 8.75 22.07 1.35
CA VAL A 38 8.53 20.82 0.65
C VAL A 38 9.06 21.00 -0.76
N LEU A 39 9.96 20.12 -1.21
CA LEU A 39 10.49 20.12 -2.57
C LEU A 39 9.34 19.78 -3.53
N ILE A 40 8.48 20.77 -3.82
CA ILE A 40 7.35 20.60 -4.71
C ILE A 40 7.88 20.61 -6.14
N PRO A 41 7.51 19.62 -6.96
CA PRO A 41 7.97 19.57 -8.34
C PRO A 41 7.55 20.79 -9.15
N ASP A 42 8.44 21.27 -10.02
CA ASP A 42 8.21 22.46 -10.86
C ASP A 42 7.02 22.33 -11.82
N TYR A 43 6.57 21.09 -12.06
CA TYR A 43 5.42 20.77 -12.92
C TYR A 43 4.05 21.02 -12.25
N VAL A 44 4.02 21.34 -10.96
CA VAL A 44 2.79 21.61 -10.21
C VAL A 44 2.30 23.04 -10.50
N THR A 45 1.08 23.17 -11.02
CA THR A 45 0.50 24.45 -11.47
C THR A 45 -0.33 25.15 -10.39
N ASP A 46 -0.97 24.38 -9.51
CA ASP A 46 -1.67 24.88 -8.32
C ASP A 46 -1.19 24.09 -7.10
N VAL A 47 -0.13 24.60 -6.49
CA VAL A 47 0.54 24.00 -5.33
C VAL A 47 -0.43 23.73 -4.18
N GLN A 48 -1.26 24.72 -3.85
CA GLN A 48 -2.17 24.63 -2.72
C GLN A 48 -3.17 23.49 -2.91
N MET A 49 -3.85 23.45 -4.05
CA MET A 49 -4.88 22.46 -4.31
C MET A 49 -4.29 21.06 -4.54
N TYR A 50 -3.12 20.97 -5.17
CA TYR A 50 -2.35 19.73 -5.30
C TYR A 50 -2.05 19.13 -3.92
N CYS A 51 -1.40 19.91 -3.05
CA CYS A 51 -1.01 19.48 -1.71
C CYS A 51 -2.20 19.09 -0.84
N LEU A 52 -3.31 19.83 -0.91
CA LEU A 52 -4.52 19.48 -0.17
C LEU A 52 -5.07 18.12 -0.59
N LEU A 53 -5.18 17.87 -1.90
CA LEU A 53 -5.77 16.65 -2.41
C LEU A 53 -4.83 15.44 -2.22
N ALA A 54 -3.55 15.57 -2.57
CA ALA A 54 -2.55 14.52 -2.38
C ALA A 54 -2.35 14.18 -0.89
N GLY A 55 -2.28 15.19 -0.03
CA GLY A 55 -2.17 15.02 1.42
C GLY A 55 -3.38 14.30 2.01
N PHE A 56 -4.60 14.59 1.52
CA PHE A 56 -5.80 13.87 1.92
C PHE A 56 -5.79 12.40 1.47
N GLY A 57 -5.29 12.12 0.26
CA GLY A 57 -5.07 10.76 -0.22
C GLY A 57 -4.14 9.97 0.71
N SER A 58 -2.99 10.55 1.08
CA SER A 58 -2.05 9.94 2.03
C SER A 58 -2.66 9.74 3.43
N LEU A 59 -3.51 10.65 3.89
CA LEU A 59 -4.20 10.52 5.17
C LEU A 59 -5.18 9.33 5.16
N ILE A 60 -5.91 9.11 4.06
CA ILE A 60 -6.77 7.94 3.90
C ILE A 60 -5.95 6.64 3.99
N VAL A 61 -4.81 6.58 3.31
CA VAL A 61 -3.90 5.43 3.38
C VAL A 61 -3.45 5.16 4.82
N SER A 62 -3.03 6.22 5.52
CA SER A 62 -2.66 6.15 6.94
C SER A 62 -3.78 5.56 7.81
N LEU A 63 -5.01 6.07 7.67
CA LEU A 63 -6.17 5.59 8.43
C LEU A 63 -6.51 4.13 8.12
N LEU A 64 -6.43 3.71 6.86
CA LEU A 64 -6.67 2.33 6.45
C LEU A 64 -5.65 1.37 7.07
N TYR A 65 -4.36 1.73 7.06
CA TYR A 65 -3.32 0.95 7.73
C TYR A 65 -3.48 0.94 9.25
N ALA A 66 -3.81 2.07 9.88
CA ALA A 66 -4.03 2.15 11.32
C ALA A 66 -5.22 1.29 11.77
N ALA A 67 -6.34 1.36 11.03
CA ALA A 67 -7.51 0.52 11.28
C ALA A 67 -7.17 -0.97 11.17
N ARG A 68 -6.37 -1.34 10.15
CA ARG A 68 -5.91 -2.73 9.98
C ARG A 68 -4.96 -3.16 11.10
N ALA A 69 -4.03 -2.29 11.50
CA ALA A 69 -3.10 -2.52 12.60
C ALA A 69 -3.84 -2.84 13.90
N HIS A 70 -4.81 -2.00 14.26
CA HIS A 70 -5.65 -2.20 15.43
C HIS A 70 -6.41 -3.54 15.38
N LYS A 71 -6.99 -3.88 14.22
CA LYS A 71 -7.68 -5.17 14.04
C LYS A 71 -6.73 -6.37 14.14
N ALA A 72 -5.51 -6.26 13.63
CA ALA A 72 -4.50 -7.33 13.70
C ALA A 72 -4.00 -7.57 15.14
N MET A 73 -3.91 -6.52 15.96
CA MET A 73 -3.42 -6.59 17.34
C MET A 73 -4.49 -6.96 18.38
N SER A 74 -5.76 -6.64 18.11
CA SER A 74 -6.85 -6.82 19.08
C SER A 74 -7.32 -8.26 19.24
N LYS A 75 -7.05 -9.14 18.28
CA LYS A 75 -7.48 -10.56 18.31
C LYS A 75 -6.40 -11.47 17.73
N LYS A 76 -6.41 -12.74 18.15
CA LYS A 76 -5.55 -13.77 17.57
C LYS A 76 -6.11 -14.11 16.18
N ASN A 77 -5.37 -13.73 15.13
CA ASN A 77 -5.72 -14.00 13.74
C ASN A 77 -4.93 -15.21 13.23
N THR A 78 -5.52 -15.97 12.31
CA THR A 78 -4.77 -16.99 11.55
C THR A 78 -3.86 -16.33 10.52
N ARG A 79 -2.82 -17.04 10.05
CA ARG A 79 -1.91 -16.49 9.03
C ARG A 79 -2.65 -16.14 7.74
N MET A 80 -3.64 -16.95 7.33
CA MET A 80 -4.47 -16.66 6.17
C MET A 80 -5.38 -15.44 6.36
N GLU A 81 -5.95 -15.22 7.54
CA GLU A 81 -6.71 -14.00 7.84
C GLU A 81 -5.83 -12.76 7.83
N ILE A 82 -4.58 -12.90 8.26
CA ILE A 82 -3.57 -11.85 8.17
C ILE A 82 -3.28 -11.54 6.70
N LEU A 83 -2.92 -12.56 5.90
CA LEU A 83 -2.65 -12.46 4.46
C LEU A 83 -3.83 -11.79 3.74
N HIS A 84 -5.04 -12.31 3.95
CA HIS A 84 -6.28 -11.77 3.38
C HIS A 84 -6.41 -10.27 3.65
N GLY A 85 -6.36 -9.87 4.91
CA GLY A 85 -6.55 -8.45 5.20
C GLY A 85 -5.33 -7.60 4.87
N TYR A 86 -4.14 -8.18 4.67
CA TYR A 86 -2.99 -7.49 4.11
C TYR A 86 -3.27 -7.10 2.65
N VAL A 87 -3.61 -8.09 1.83
CA VAL A 87 -3.97 -7.88 0.41
C VAL A 87 -5.13 -6.91 0.30
N LEU A 88 -6.16 -7.07 1.14
CA LEU A 88 -7.32 -6.18 1.15
C LEU A 88 -6.93 -4.74 1.48
N THR A 89 -6.12 -4.53 2.53
CA THR A 89 -5.69 -3.18 2.91
C THR A 89 -4.86 -2.53 1.80
N VAL A 90 -3.90 -3.25 1.21
CA VAL A 90 -3.11 -2.73 0.07
C VAL A 90 -4.03 -2.36 -1.10
N GLY A 91 -4.96 -3.25 -1.47
CA GLY A 91 -5.92 -2.97 -2.55
C GLY A 91 -6.82 -1.76 -2.28
N LEU A 92 -7.30 -1.59 -1.05
CA LEU A 92 -8.08 -0.41 -0.65
C LEU A 92 -7.24 0.88 -0.64
N CYS A 93 -5.97 0.81 -0.22
CA CYS A 93 -5.06 1.96 -0.25
C CYS A 93 -4.79 2.40 -1.69
N SER A 94 -4.54 1.46 -2.60
CA SER A 94 -4.39 1.76 -4.03
C SER A 94 -5.69 2.34 -4.61
N LEU A 95 -6.85 1.76 -4.29
CA LEU A 95 -8.13 2.20 -4.83
C LEU A 95 -8.54 3.60 -4.33
N LEU A 96 -8.36 3.89 -3.05
CA LEU A 96 -8.85 5.13 -2.44
C LEU A 96 -7.76 6.20 -2.36
N GLY A 97 -6.61 5.87 -1.78
CA GLY A 97 -5.52 6.81 -1.58
C GLY A 97 -4.83 7.21 -2.87
N ASN A 98 -4.27 6.22 -3.59
CA ASN A 98 -3.48 6.50 -4.78
C ASN A 98 -4.32 7.11 -5.91
N SER A 99 -5.61 6.77 -5.99
CA SER A 99 -6.53 7.42 -6.94
C SER A 99 -6.76 8.90 -6.64
N ILE A 100 -6.78 9.29 -5.37
CA ILE A 100 -6.90 10.70 -4.97
C ILE A 100 -5.60 11.45 -5.27
N VAL A 101 -4.44 10.82 -5.03
CA VAL A 101 -3.13 11.38 -5.39
C VAL A 101 -3.01 11.55 -6.92
N GLY A 102 -3.37 10.53 -7.69
CA GLY A 102 -3.41 10.64 -9.16
C GLY A 102 -4.40 11.67 -9.67
N LEU A 103 -5.51 11.88 -8.96
CA LEU A 103 -6.46 12.97 -9.29
C LEU A 103 -5.84 14.34 -9.02
N ALA A 104 -5.02 14.48 -7.97
CA ALA A 104 -4.26 15.70 -7.72
C ALA A 104 -3.28 15.99 -8.85
N GLU A 105 -2.54 14.98 -9.30
CA GLU A 105 -1.66 15.11 -10.48
C GLU A 105 -2.45 15.50 -11.73
N TYR A 106 -3.60 14.86 -11.97
CA TYR A 106 -4.42 15.15 -13.15
C TYR A 106 -4.93 16.59 -13.19
N LEU A 107 -5.36 17.13 -12.04
CA LEU A 107 -6.03 18.43 -11.97
C LEU A 107 -5.08 19.62 -11.82
N TYR A 108 -3.92 19.42 -11.17
CA TYR A 108 -3.10 20.53 -10.67
C TYR A 108 -1.63 20.46 -11.10
N THR A 109 -1.35 19.79 -12.23
CA THR A 109 -0.02 19.76 -12.86
C THR A 109 -0.11 20.12 -14.34
N ASP A 110 1.04 20.40 -14.95
CA ASP A 110 1.17 20.56 -16.41
C ASP A 110 1.30 19.21 -17.15
N GLN A 111 1.24 18.09 -16.41
CA GLN A 111 1.31 16.71 -16.92
C GLN A 111 0.05 15.89 -16.58
N PRO A 112 -1.15 16.33 -17.01
CA PRO A 112 -2.39 15.64 -16.67
C PRO A 112 -2.45 14.20 -17.18
N GLU A 113 -1.75 13.88 -18.27
CA GLU A 113 -1.69 12.51 -18.82
C GLU A 113 -1.10 11.52 -17.80
N ASN A 114 -0.09 11.93 -17.03
CA ASN A 114 0.51 11.10 -15.99
C ASN A 114 -0.48 10.82 -14.86
N GLY A 115 -1.18 11.86 -14.38
CA GLY A 115 -2.21 11.71 -13.36
C GLY A 115 -3.39 10.84 -13.81
N MET A 116 -3.80 10.93 -15.08
CA MET A 116 -4.85 10.07 -15.64
C MET A 116 -4.43 8.59 -15.67
N ILE A 117 -3.19 8.31 -16.10
CA ILE A 117 -2.62 6.96 -16.11
C ILE A 117 -2.53 6.42 -14.68
N LEU A 118 -1.99 7.21 -13.75
CA LEU A 118 -1.83 6.82 -12.35
C LEU A 118 -3.18 6.52 -11.69
N THR A 119 -4.17 7.39 -11.89
CA THR A 119 -5.52 7.22 -11.34
C THR A 119 -6.19 5.98 -11.92
N GLY A 120 -6.22 5.84 -13.25
CA GLY A 120 -6.85 4.71 -13.92
C GLY A 120 -6.22 3.38 -13.54
N PHE A 121 -4.88 3.33 -13.49
CA PHE A 121 -4.14 2.15 -13.06
C PHE A 121 -4.40 1.81 -11.59
N SER A 122 -4.40 2.81 -10.70
CA SER A 122 -4.65 2.62 -9.25
C SER A 122 -6.04 2.07 -8.97
N ILE A 123 -7.06 2.56 -9.68
CA ILE A 123 -8.44 2.04 -9.57
C ILE A 123 -8.50 0.60 -10.07
N LEU A 124 -8.01 0.34 -11.28
CA LEU A 124 -8.09 -0.99 -11.89
C LEU A 124 -7.33 -2.04 -11.05
N MET A 125 -6.10 -1.74 -10.67
CA MET A 125 -5.29 -2.63 -9.84
C MET A 125 -5.86 -2.76 -8.44
N GLY A 126 -6.36 -1.68 -7.83
CA GLY A 126 -7.01 -1.72 -6.52
C GLY A 126 -8.20 -2.68 -6.51
N ILE A 127 -9.07 -2.63 -7.52
CA ILE A 127 -10.20 -3.56 -7.67
C ILE A 127 -9.70 -5.00 -7.81
N ILE A 128 -8.73 -5.25 -8.69
CA ILE A 128 -8.18 -6.60 -8.91
C ILE A 128 -7.61 -7.16 -7.60
N VAL A 129 -6.83 -6.38 -6.86
CA VAL A 129 -6.22 -6.80 -5.60
C VAL A 129 -7.28 -7.07 -4.52
N VAL A 130 -8.31 -6.22 -4.42
CA VAL A 130 -9.44 -6.46 -3.52
C VAL A 130 -10.17 -7.76 -3.87
N LEU A 131 -10.42 -8.03 -5.16
CA LEU A 131 -11.03 -9.29 -5.61
C LEU A 131 -10.15 -10.49 -5.27
N VAL A 132 -8.83 -10.38 -5.47
CA VAL A 132 -7.86 -11.41 -5.08
C VAL A 132 -7.95 -11.71 -3.58
N ALA A 133 -8.08 -10.68 -2.74
CA ALA A 133 -8.26 -10.87 -1.30
C ALA A 133 -9.49 -11.77 -1.02
N PHE A 134 -10.65 -11.47 -1.59
CA PHE A 134 -11.87 -12.29 -1.38
C PHE A 134 -11.73 -13.75 -1.82
N VAL A 135 -10.86 -14.05 -2.78
CA VAL A 135 -10.62 -15.43 -3.20
C VAL A 135 -9.75 -16.21 -2.20
N ILE A 136 -8.80 -15.54 -1.53
CA ILE A 136 -7.88 -16.16 -0.56
C ILE A 136 -8.67 -16.94 0.51
N THR A 137 -9.78 -16.37 0.98
CA THR A 137 -10.64 -16.93 2.03
C THR A 137 -11.71 -17.90 1.53
N ASN A 138 -12.24 -17.72 0.30
CA ASN A 138 -13.40 -18.47 -0.18
C ASN A 138 -13.09 -19.74 -1.01
N GLY A 139 -11.84 -19.96 -1.43
CA GLY A 139 -11.49 -21.06 -2.35
C GLY A 139 -11.11 -22.39 -1.68
N LYS A 140 -11.54 -23.51 -2.27
CA LYS A 140 -10.92 -24.84 -2.03
C LYS A 140 -9.44 -24.79 -2.46
N LYS A 141 -8.57 -25.57 -1.79
CA LYS A 141 -7.16 -25.73 -2.21
C LYS A 141 -7.13 -26.19 -3.68
N GLY A 142 -6.33 -25.54 -4.53
CA GLY A 142 -6.28 -25.85 -5.95
C GLY A 142 -5.41 -24.91 -6.78
N LEU A 143 -5.35 -25.15 -8.09
CA LEU A 143 -4.53 -24.43 -9.07
C LEU A 143 -4.70 -22.91 -8.99
N PHE A 144 -5.93 -22.43 -8.75
CA PHE A 144 -6.24 -21.01 -8.72
C PHE A 144 -5.56 -20.27 -7.54
N LYS A 145 -5.52 -20.87 -6.35
CA LYS A 145 -4.80 -20.29 -5.20
C LYS A 145 -3.28 -20.24 -5.46
N LYS A 146 -2.74 -21.23 -6.17
CA LYS A 146 -1.32 -21.24 -6.59
C LYS A 146 -1.00 -20.11 -7.58
N VAL A 147 -1.91 -19.84 -8.52
CA VAL A 147 -1.77 -18.69 -9.45
C VAL A 147 -1.84 -17.37 -8.68
N ILE A 148 -2.79 -17.22 -7.76
CA ILE A 148 -2.88 -16.02 -6.91
C ILE A 148 -1.61 -15.82 -6.10
N TRP A 149 -1.08 -16.88 -5.49
CA TRP A 149 0.18 -16.82 -4.76
C TRP A 149 1.30 -16.27 -5.64
N ALA A 150 1.44 -16.77 -6.88
CA ALA A 150 2.46 -16.30 -7.83
C ALA A 150 2.25 -14.82 -8.22
N ILE A 151 1.00 -14.41 -8.47
CA ILE A 151 0.66 -13.01 -8.77
C ILE A 151 1.06 -12.10 -7.59
N LEU A 152 0.74 -12.50 -6.36
CA LEU A 152 1.11 -11.74 -5.17
C LEU A 152 2.63 -11.64 -5.02
N VAL A 153 3.37 -12.75 -5.20
CA VAL A 153 4.85 -12.71 -5.17
C VAL A 153 5.38 -11.69 -6.17
N ILE A 154 4.93 -11.76 -7.43
CA ILE A 154 5.40 -10.86 -8.48
C ILE A 154 5.05 -9.41 -8.14
N ALA A 155 3.80 -9.14 -7.74
CA ALA A 155 3.34 -7.79 -7.41
C ALA A 155 4.15 -7.16 -6.26
N PHE A 156 4.40 -7.91 -5.18
CA PHE A 156 5.16 -7.38 -4.05
C PHE A 156 6.67 -7.31 -4.33
N VAL A 157 7.22 -8.16 -5.20
CA VAL A 157 8.60 -7.99 -5.70
C VAL A 157 8.71 -6.71 -6.52
N LEU A 158 7.77 -6.44 -7.43
CA LEU A 158 7.74 -5.20 -8.21
C LEU A 158 7.58 -3.97 -7.31
N MET A 159 6.72 -4.05 -6.28
CA MET A 159 6.60 -2.99 -5.28
C MET A 159 7.92 -2.75 -4.53
N ALA A 160 8.63 -3.82 -4.13
CA ALA A 160 9.94 -3.68 -3.49
C ALA A 160 10.98 -3.03 -4.41
N ILE A 161 11.00 -3.41 -5.70
CA ILE A 161 11.90 -2.81 -6.69
C ILE A 161 11.55 -1.34 -6.91
N GLY A 162 10.26 -1.01 -7.05
CA GLY A 162 9.79 0.37 -7.17
C GLY A 162 10.17 1.22 -5.95
N ALA A 163 10.05 0.67 -4.75
CA ALA A 163 10.45 1.36 -3.53
C ALA A 163 11.97 1.62 -3.41
N LEU A 164 12.80 1.02 -4.26
CA LEU A 164 14.24 1.26 -4.31
C LEU A 164 14.63 2.29 -5.39
N THR A 165 13.67 2.81 -6.16
CA THR A 165 13.96 3.89 -7.10
C THR A 165 14.31 5.18 -6.33
N PRO A 166 15.11 6.08 -6.92
CA PRO A 166 15.40 7.37 -6.31
C PRO A 166 14.10 8.12 -6.01
N ALA A 167 14.05 8.78 -4.86
CA ALA A 167 12.99 9.72 -4.51
C ALA A 167 13.44 11.15 -4.83
N GLU A 168 12.55 11.92 -5.45
CA GLU A 168 12.80 13.29 -5.90
C GLU A 168 12.43 14.32 -4.82
N ASN A 169 11.59 13.93 -3.85
CA ASN A 169 11.09 14.79 -2.79
C ASN A 169 10.91 14.02 -1.46
N TYR A 170 10.71 14.76 -0.36
CA TYR A 170 10.67 14.18 1.00
C TYR A 170 9.52 13.20 1.22
N TRP A 171 8.36 13.42 0.60
CA TRP A 171 7.21 12.54 0.76
C TRP A 171 7.43 11.20 0.03
N GLU A 172 8.04 11.20 -1.15
CA GLU A 172 8.43 9.98 -1.87
C GLU A 172 9.41 9.12 -1.07
N TYR A 173 10.36 9.72 -0.34
CA TYR A 173 11.24 8.94 0.56
C TYR A 173 10.44 8.16 1.61
N ILE A 174 9.43 8.80 2.20
CA ILE A 174 8.58 8.19 3.22
C ILE A 174 7.72 7.08 2.61
N GLU A 175 7.13 7.33 1.45
CA GLU A 175 6.35 6.35 0.69
C GLU A 175 7.20 5.14 0.31
N ASN A 176 8.42 5.36 -0.18
CA ASN A 176 9.36 4.29 -0.54
C ASN A 176 9.70 3.43 0.67
N ILE A 177 10.02 4.03 1.83
CA ILE A 177 10.26 3.25 3.07
C ILE A 177 9.01 2.46 3.46
N ALA A 178 7.82 3.06 3.39
CA ALA A 178 6.57 2.39 3.73
C ALA A 178 6.29 1.21 2.78
N HIS A 179 6.40 1.41 1.46
CA HIS A 179 6.23 0.38 0.43
C HIS A 179 7.25 -0.75 0.58
N LEU A 180 8.50 -0.43 0.93
CA LEU A 180 9.54 -1.43 1.15
C LEU A 180 9.22 -2.30 2.37
N LEU A 181 8.81 -1.69 3.48
CA LEU A 181 8.33 -2.44 4.66
C LEU A 181 7.15 -3.33 4.28
N ILE A 182 6.20 -2.79 3.52
CA ILE A 182 5.02 -3.54 3.10
C ILE A 182 5.41 -4.77 2.29
N ALA A 183 6.24 -4.56 1.27
CA ALA A 183 6.67 -5.61 0.36
C ALA A 183 7.47 -6.70 1.07
N PHE A 184 8.45 -6.34 1.92
CA PHE A 184 9.23 -7.33 2.65
C PHE A 184 8.37 -8.20 3.56
N PHE A 185 7.47 -7.59 4.32
CA PHE A 185 6.61 -8.34 5.22
C PHE A 185 5.64 -9.25 4.48
N MET A 186 5.09 -8.76 3.38
CA MET A 186 4.19 -9.55 2.56
C MET A 186 4.91 -10.72 1.89
N LEU A 187 6.10 -10.51 1.32
CA LEU A 187 6.91 -11.58 0.73
C LEU A 187 7.32 -12.63 1.76
N ALA A 188 7.70 -12.19 2.96
CA ALA A 188 8.04 -13.10 4.05
C ALA A 188 6.81 -13.90 4.55
N LEU A 189 5.62 -13.29 4.59
CA LEU A 189 4.37 -13.97 4.92
C LEU A 189 3.96 -14.97 3.83
N ILE A 190 4.05 -14.59 2.56
CA ILE A 190 3.73 -15.45 1.41
C ILE A 190 4.71 -16.64 1.32
N ALA A 191 5.96 -16.46 1.73
CA ALA A 191 6.98 -17.50 1.75
C ALA A 191 6.82 -18.51 2.90
N ASP A 192 6.00 -18.18 3.91
CA ASP A 192 5.73 -19.03 5.06
C ASP A 192 5.18 -20.40 4.65
N GLY A 193 5.67 -21.46 5.31
CA GLY A 193 5.33 -22.84 4.96
C GLY A 193 3.84 -23.14 5.03
N ASP A 194 3.15 -22.64 6.05
CA ASP A 194 1.73 -22.91 6.25
C ASP A 194 0.90 -22.18 5.20
N ILE A 195 1.23 -20.92 4.89
CA ILE A 195 0.62 -20.15 3.80
C ILE A 195 0.82 -20.87 2.47
N ARG A 196 2.03 -21.33 2.17
CA ARG A 196 2.31 -22.08 0.93
C ARG A 196 1.51 -23.37 0.84
N THR A 197 1.29 -24.07 1.95
CA THR A 197 0.46 -25.28 1.99
C THR A 197 -1.04 -24.98 1.88
N GLU A 198 -1.51 -23.88 2.45
CA GLU A 198 -2.89 -23.43 2.31
C GLU A 198 -3.22 -22.88 0.91
N MET A 199 -2.21 -22.28 0.25
CA MET A 199 -2.30 -21.80 -1.12
C MET A 199 -2.04 -22.90 -2.17
N GLY A 200 -1.73 -24.13 -1.76
CA GLY A 200 -1.54 -25.28 -2.67
C GLY A 200 -0.20 -25.28 -3.42
N VAL A 201 0.81 -24.58 -2.90
CA VAL A 201 2.17 -24.49 -3.44
C VAL A 201 3.06 -25.61 -2.91
N LYS A 202 2.84 -26.03 -1.65
CA LYS A 202 3.60 -27.09 -0.99
C LYS A 202 2.62 -28.16 -0.48
N SER A 203 2.87 -29.41 -0.87
CA SER A 203 2.15 -30.60 -0.38
C SER A 203 2.65 -31.02 0.98
#